data_AF-A0A173WLL4-F1
#
_entry.id   AF-A0A173WLL4-F1
#
_cell.length_a   1.000
_cell.length_b   1.000
_cell.length_c   1.000
_cell.angle_alpha   90.00
_cell.angle_beta   90.00
_cell.angle_gamma   90.00
#
_symmetry.space_group_name_H-M   'P 1'
#
loop_
_entity.id
_entity.type
_entity.pdbx_description
1 polymer ?
#
loop_
_entity_poly.entity_id
_entity_poly.type
_entity_poly.pdbx_seq_one_letter_code
_entity_poly.pdbx_strand_id
1 'polypeptide(L)'
;MMKFLDDEGREGTGVGRKAVLRAHAPRPSMSGAECSCGERFATWEEYGRHVDGLVSTPPETREEAIENALADHLGDPYGGGDWDGRLEPIVGDNGRFCCGCGWTSSGPFVGEWRRHMADAILAELAEVRERG
;
A
#
# COMPACT_ATOMS: atom_id res chain seq x y z
N MET A 1 4.12 23.50 15.19
CA MET A 1 3.58 22.35 14.43
C MET A 1 4.77 21.71 13.74
N MET A 2 5.29 20.61 14.30
CA MET A 2 6.49 19.96 13.76
C MET A 2 6.11 19.21 12.48
N LYS A 3 6.71 19.58 11.35
CA LYS A 3 6.68 18.80 10.11
C LYS A 3 7.81 17.77 10.18
N PHE A 4 7.48 16.50 10.02
CA PHE A 4 8.49 15.44 9.90
C PHE A 4 8.94 15.42 8.44
N LEU A 5 10.17 15.86 8.20
CA LEU A 5 10.85 15.80 6.91
C LEU A 5 11.68 14.51 6.88
N ASP A 6 11.79 13.88 5.72
CA ASP A 6 12.82 12.85 5.48
C ASP A 6 14.22 13.49 5.44
N ASP A 7 15.27 12.66 5.43
CA ASP A 7 16.68 13.09 5.42
C ASP A 7 17.08 13.90 4.16
N GLU A 8 16.18 14.03 3.16
CA GLU A 8 16.37 14.86 1.97
C GLU A 8 15.48 16.13 1.96
N GLY A 9 14.76 16.42 3.04
CA GLY A 9 13.94 17.63 3.16
C GLY A 9 12.69 17.63 2.29
N ARG A 10 12.26 16.47 1.78
CA ARG A 10 11.00 16.32 1.07
C ARG A 10 9.92 15.97 2.09
N GLU A 11 8.75 16.63 1.99
CA GLU A 11 7.56 16.07 2.62
C GLU A 11 7.33 14.75 1.90
N GLY A 12 7.60 13.62 2.56
CA GLY A 12 7.44 12.29 1.99
C GLY A 12 5.99 12.09 1.54
N THR A 13 5.70 12.50 0.30
CA THR A 13 4.49 12.13 -0.41
C THR A 13 4.67 10.65 -0.66
N GLY A 14 4.25 9.80 0.28
CA GLY A 14 4.28 8.37 0.04
C GLY A 14 3.68 8.08 -1.34
N VAL A 15 4.20 7.06 -2.01
CA VAL A 15 3.82 6.75 -3.39
C VAL A 15 3.02 5.45 -3.40
N GLY A 16 2.23 5.24 -4.44
CA GLY A 16 1.42 4.05 -4.63
C GLY A 16 0.12 3.99 -3.84
N ARG A 17 -0.53 2.81 -3.83
CA ARG A 17 -1.89 2.61 -3.31
C ARG A 17 -2.09 3.03 -1.86
N LYS A 18 -1.10 2.84 -0.98
CA LYS A 18 -1.21 3.28 0.43
C LYS A 18 -1.29 4.80 0.56
N ALA A 19 -0.63 5.53 -0.33
CA ALA A 19 -0.74 6.98 -0.38
C ALA A 19 -2.09 7.43 -0.93
N VAL A 20 -2.60 6.74 -1.95
CA VAL A 20 -3.98 6.92 -2.44
C VAL A 20 -4.97 6.73 -1.28
N LEU A 21 -4.86 5.64 -0.52
CA LEU A 21 -5.72 5.40 0.65
C LEU A 21 -5.64 6.52 1.69
N ARG A 22 -4.45 7.07 1.97
CA ARG A 22 -4.29 8.22 2.89
C ARG A 22 -4.93 9.49 2.34
N ALA A 23 -4.69 9.80 1.07
CA ALA A 23 -5.25 10.97 0.40
C ALA A 23 -6.78 10.90 0.26
N HIS A 24 -7.33 9.69 0.29
CA HIS A 24 -8.76 9.40 0.20
C HIS A 24 -9.36 8.91 1.53
N ALA A 25 -8.72 9.24 2.66
CA ALA A 25 -9.23 8.88 3.99
C ALA A 25 -10.64 9.44 4.22
N PRO A 26 -11.55 8.67 4.84
CA PRO A 26 -12.92 9.10 5.04
C PRO A 26 -13.03 10.03 6.25
N ARG A 27 -13.89 11.04 6.14
CA ARG A 27 -14.39 11.84 7.25
C ARG A 27 -15.82 11.42 7.55
N PRO A 28 -16.15 11.02 8.79
CA PRO A 28 -17.53 10.72 9.16
C PRO A 28 -18.42 11.94 8.91
N SER A 29 -19.55 11.73 8.25
CA SER A 29 -20.59 12.74 8.06
C SER A 29 -21.91 12.26 8.62
N MET A 30 -22.88 13.17 8.81
CA MET A 30 -24.21 12.82 9.33
C MET A 30 -24.99 11.83 8.45
N SER A 31 -24.61 11.66 7.18
CA SER A 31 -25.38 10.87 6.21
C SER A 31 -24.50 10.05 5.24
N GLY A 32 -23.39 9.49 5.73
CA GLY A 32 -22.46 8.69 4.92
C GLY A 32 -21.01 9.11 5.13
N ALA A 33 -20.20 9.09 4.06
CA ALA A 33 -18.77 9.38 4.11
C ALA A 33 -18.40 10.57 3.21
N GLU A 34 -17.59 11.48 3.72
CA GLU A 34 -16.91 12.49 2.92
C GLU A 34 -15.47 12.06 2.70
N CYS A 35 -15.08 11.86 1.45
CA CYS A 35 -13.71 11.53 1.10
C CYS A 35 -12.85 12.80 1.13
N SER A 36 -11.59 12.68 1.56
CA SER A 36 -10.66 13.81 1.61
C SER A 36 -10.37 14.46 0.24
N CYS A 37 -10.71 13.79 -0.87
CA CYS A 37 -10.71 14.38 -2.22
C CYS A 37 -11.90 15.34 -2.49
N GLY A 38 -12.81 15.52 -1.53
CA GLY A 38 -13.95 16.43 -1.62
C GLY A 38 -15.27 15.78 -2.08
N GLU A 39 -15.23 14.52 -2.51
CA GLU A 39 -16.44 13.77 -2.88
C GLU A 39 -17.23 13.31 -1.66
N ARG A 40 -18.56 13.30 -1.79
CA ARG A 40 -19.49 12.88 -0.73
C ARG A 40 -20.31 11.69 -1.20
N PHE A 41 -20.38 10.69 -0.34
CA PHE A 41 -21.06 9.43 -0.60
C PHE A 41 -22.20 9.26 0.41
N ALA A 42 -23.37 8.88 -0.07
CA ALA A 42 -24.54 8.66 0.79
C ALA A 42 -24.40 7.39 1.63
N THR A 43 -23.57 6.45 1.17
CA THR A 43 -23.30 5.18 1.84
C THR A 43 -21.80 4.88 1.94
N TRP A 44 -21.43 4.06 2.92
CA TRP A 44 -20.07 3.54 3.03
C TRP A 44 -19.70 2.60 1.87
N GLU A 45 -20.68 1.93 1.27
CA GLU A 45 -20.47 1.08 0.10
C GLU A 45 -20.08 1.88 -1.15
N GLU A 46 -20.72 3.03 -1.38
CA GLU A 46 -20.34 3.94 -2.46
C GLU A 46 -18.95 4.51 -2.27
N TYR A 47 -18.62 4.91 -1.03
CA TYR A 47 -17.26 5.33 -0.69
C TYR A 47 -16.24 4.20 -0.91
N GLY A 48 -16.57 2.97 -0.52
CA GLY A 48 -15.73 1.79 -0.77
C GLY A 48 -15.45 1.61 -2.26
N ARG A 49 -16.49 1.61 -3.11
CA ARG A 49 -16.34 1.51 -4.56
C ARG A 49 -15.49 2.62 -5.18
N HIS A 50 -15.58 3.85 -4.65
CA HIS A 50 -14.72 4.96 -5.07
C HIS A 50 -13.25 4.68 -4.78
N VAL A 51 -12.94 4.30 -3.54
CA VAL A 51 -11.57 3.97 -3.12
C VAL A 51 -11.04 2.76 -3.88
N ASP A 52 -11.85 1.72 -4.06
CA ASP A 52 -11.50 0.52 -4.82
C ASP A 52 -11.11 0.85 -6.26
N GLY A 53 -11.86 1.74 -6.91
CA GLY A 53 -11.54 2.21 -8.26
C GLY A 53 -10.20 2.93 -8.33
N LEU A 54 -9.88 3.75 -7.32
CA LEU A 54 -8.59 4.47 -7.27
C LEU A 54 -7.42 3.50 -7.06
N VAL A 55 -7.51 2.58 -6.11
CA VAL A 55 -6.41 1.63 -5.80
C VAL A 55 -6.24 0.56 -6.87
N SER A 56 -7.27 0.29 -7.67
CA SER A 56 -7.20 -0.65 -8.81
C SER A 56 -6.59 -0.04 -10.07
N THR A 57 -6.21 1.24 -10.04
CA THR A 57 -5.57 1.89 -11.19
C THR A 57 -4.21 1.24 -11.45
N PRO A 58 -3.94 0.75 -12.68
CA PRO A 58 -2.63 0.17 -13.00
C PRO A 58 -1.51 1.20 -12.82
N PRO A 59 -0.32 0.78 -12.36
CA PRO A 59 0.81 1.67 -12.20
C PRO A 59 1.25 2.29 -13.54
N GLU A 60 1.59 3.57 -13.54
CA GLU A 60 2.06 4.27 -14.74
C GLU A 60 3.54 4.01 -15.03
N THR A 61 4.32 3.69 -13.99
CA THR A 61 5.75 3.45 -14.07
C THR A 61 6.15 2.15 -13.38
N ARG A 62 7.34 1.64 -13.73
CA ARG A 62 7.90 0.45 -13.08
C ARG A 62 8.23 0.71 -11.62
N GLU A 63 8.68 1.93 -11.32
CA GLU A 63 8.96 2.41 -9.97
C GLU A 63 7.67 2.38 -9.14
N GLU A 64 6.57 2.93 -9.66
CA GLU A 64 5.26 2.91 -8.99
C GLU A 64 4.75 1.48 -8.79
N ALA A 65 4.96 0.58 -9.75
CA ALA A 65 4.59 -0.83 -9.62
C ALA A 65 5.35 -1.53 -8.48
N ILE A 66 6.66 -1.28 -8.37
CA ILE A 66 7.47 -1.82 -7.28
C ILE A 66 7.00 -1.25 -5.94
N GLU A 67 6.76 0.05 -5.87
CA GLU A 67 6.28 0.71 -4.65
C GLU A 67 4.89 0.21 -4.23
N ASN A 68 3.98 -0.02 -5.18
CA ASN A 68 2.69 -0.66 -4.92
C ASN A 68 2.86 -2.06 -4.30
N ALA A 69 3.69 -2.91 -4.90
CA ALA A 69 3.96 -4.24 -4.39
C ALA A 69 4.55 -4.18 -2.97
N LEU A 70 5.53 -3.31 -2.72
CA LEU A 70 6.11 -3.17 -1.38
C LEU A 70 5.07 -2.65 -0.37
N ALA A 71 4.28 -1.65 -0.75
CA ALA A 71 3.29 -1.04 0.12
C ALA A 71 2.16 -2.02 0.53
N ASP A 72 1.74 -2.90 -0.38
CA ASP A 72 0.70 -3.88 -0.11
C ASP A 72 1.19 -5.10 0.67
N HIS A 73 2.46 -5.47 0.48
CA HIS A 73 3.02 -6.68 1.08
C HIS A 73 3.79 -6.44 2.38
N LEU A 74 4.42 -5.28 2.53
CA LEU A 74 5.28 -4.90 3.67
C LEU A 74 4.70 -3.73 4.48
N GLY A 75 3.75 -3.00 3.90
CA GLY A 75 3.23 -1.76 4.47
C GLY A 75 3.92 -0.52 3.92
N ASP A 76 3.46 0.65 4.34
CA ASP A 76 3.92 1.93 3.80
C ASP A 76 5.39 2.23 4.18
N PRO A 77 6.32 2.29 3.21
CA PRO A 77 7.73 2.54 3.50
C PRO A 77 8.00 3.98 3.98
N TYR A 78 7.06 4.91 3.74
CA TYR A 78 7.19 6.32 4.11
C TYR A 78 6.35 6.72 5.33
N GLY A 79 5.64 5.78 5.95
CA GLY A 79 4.90 6.06 7.17
C GLY A 79 5.88 6.26 8.31
N GLY A 80 5.75 7.35 9.09
CA GLY A 80 6.71 7.76 10.12
C GLY A 80 7.25 6.59 10.97
N GLY A 81 8.56 6.37 10.86
CA GLY A 81 9.30 5.29 11.50
C GLY A 81 10.26 4.62 10.50
N ASP A 82 11.54 4.86 10.71
CA ASP A 82 12.73 4.11 10.32
C ASP A 82 12.49 2.84 9.47
N TRP A 83 13.10 2.85 8.29
CA TRP A 83 13.05 1.81 7.25
C TRP A 83 13.42 0.41 7.76
N ASP A 84 14.26 0.32 8.79
CA ASP A 84 14.81 -0.93 9.30
C ASP A 84 13.74 -1.91 9.82
N GLY A 85 12.62 -1.42 10.37
CA GLY A 85 11.55 -2.26 10.90
C GLY A 85 10.44 -2.63 9.90
N ARG A 86 10.42 -2.04 8.71
CA ARG A 86 9.29 -2.14 7.76
C ARG A 86 9.54 -3.03 6.56
N LEU A 87 10.80 -3.32 6.23
CA LEU A 87 11.15 -4.29 5.18
C LEU A 87 11.36 -5.70 5.72
N GLU A 88 11.23 -5.88 7.03
CA GLU A 88 11.34 -7.19 7.65
C GLU A 88 10.07 -8.03 7.40
N PRO A 89 10.21 -9.32 7.10
CA PRO A 89 9.07 -10.19 6.98
C PRO A 89 8.39 -10.36 8.34
N ILE A 90 7.07 -10.20 8.39
CA ILE A 90 6.31 -10.40 9.61
C ILE A 90 6.30 -11.91 9.92
N VAL A 91 6.70 -12.29 11.14
CA VAL A 91 6.62 -13.67 11.61
C VAL A 91 5.48 -13.77 12.62
N GLY A 92 4.48 -14.59 12.32
CA GLY A 92 3.37 -14.85 13.24
C GLY A 92 3.78 -15.75 14.41
N ASP A 93 2.93 -15.83 15.43
CA ASP A 93 3.17 -16.60 16.67
C ASP A 93 3.39 -18.11 16.43
N ASN A 94 2.97 -18.61 15.27
CA ASN A 94 3.18 -20.00 14.83
C ASN A 94 4.51 -20.21 14.09
N GLY A 95 5.38 -19.20 14.04
CA GLY A 95 6.67 -19.23 13.34
C GLY A 95 6.57 -19.14 11.81
N ARG A 96 5.37 -18.90 11.25
CA ARG A 96 5.19 -18.72 9.80
C ARG A 96 5.36 -17.27 9.42
N PHE A 97 5.81 -17.05 8.19
CA PHE A 97 5.89 -15.73 7.60
C PHE A 97 4.49 -15.31 7.13
N CYS A 98 4.12 -14.08 7.47
CA CYS A 98 2.88 -13.43 7.09
C CYS A 98 3.20 -12.24 6.19
N CYS A 99 2.29 -11.93 5.27
CA CYS A 99 2.42 -10.81 4.36
C CYS A 99 1.20 -9.88 4.49
N GLY A 100 1.40 -8.57 4.27
CA GLY A 100 0.36 -7.55 4.36
C GLY A 100 -0.84 -7.81 3.43
N CYS A 101 -0.63 -8.55 2.34
CA CYS A 101 -1.69 -8.98 1.42
C CYS A 101 -2.54 -10.16 1.94
N GLY A 102 -2.27 -10.67 3.14
CA GLY A 102 -2.98 -11.79 3.76
C GLY A 102 -2.37 -13.17 3.46
N TRP A 103 -1.32 -13.23 2.64
CA TRP A 103 -0.58 -14.48 2.39
C TRP A 103 0.15 -14.96 3.66
N THR A 104 0.23 -16.27 3.87
CA THR A 104 0.97 -16.92 4.96
C THR A 104 1.75 -18.11 4.43
N SER A 105 3.01 -18.26 4.84
CA SER A 105 3.85 -19.39 4.43
C SER A 105 3.37 -20.72 5.00
N SER A 106 3.71 -21.81 4.33
CA SER A 106 3.40 -23.17 4.79
C SER A 106 4.16 -23.56 6.08
N GLY A 107 5.35 -23.01 6.28
CA GLY A 107 6.24 -23.22 7.43
C GLY A 107 7.23 -22.07 7.64
N PRO A 108 8.25 -22.22 8.50
CA PRO A 108 9.23 -21.17 8.83
C PRO A 108 10.29 -20.98 7.72
N PHE A 109 9.88 -21.03 6.45
CA PHE A 109 10.78 -21.03 5.30
C PHE A 109 10.84 -19.64 4.65
N VAL A 110 11.94 -18.91 4.88
CA VAL A 110 12.15 -17.58 4.30
C VAL A 110 12.18 -17.61 2.76
N GLY A 111 12.58 -18.73 2.17
CA GLY A 111 12.60 -18.89 0.71
C GLY A 111 11.21 -18.86 0.08
N GLU A 112 10.18 -19.33 0.80
CA GLU A 112 8.78 -19.28 0.34
C GLU A 112 8.29 -17.83 0.30
N TRP A 113 8.58 -17.07 1.36
CA TRP A 113 8.28 -15.64 1.44
C TRP A 113 9.02 -14.83 0.36
N ARG A 114 10.32 -15.10 0.12
CA ARG A 114 11.09 -14.41 -0.93
C ARG A 114 10.51 -14.66 -2.32
N ARG A 115 10.06 -15.88 -2.60
CA ARG A 115 9.41 -16.21 -3.87
C ARG A 115 8.07 -15.49 -4.00
N HIS A 116 7.25 -15.51 -2.95
CA HIS A 116 5.99 -14.77 -2.92
C HIS A 116 6.18 -13.27 -3.22
N MET A 117 7.17 -12.62 -2.59
CA MET A 117 7.50 -11.21 -2.84
C MET A 117 7.96 -10.98 -4.29
N ALA A 118 8.81 -11.86 -4.82
CA ALA A 118 9.28 -11.75 -6.20
C ALA A 118 8.13 -11.90 -7.21
N ASP A 119 7.25 -12.88 -7.00
CA ASP A 119 6.07 -13.11 -7.85
C ASP A 119 5.12 -11.90 -7.81
N ALA A 120 4.92 -11.29 -6.63
CA ALA A 120 4.10 -10.08 -6.48
C ALA A 120 4.67 -8.88 -7.24
N ILE A 121 5.99 -8.62 -7.12
CA ILE A 121 6.65 -7.55 -7.85
C ILE A 121 6.54 -7.77 -9.36
N LEU A 122 6.75 -9.01 -9.83
CA LEU A 122 6.64 -9.35 -11.24
C LEU A 122 5.21 -9.19 -11.77
N ALA A 123 4.20 -9.54 -10.97
CA ALA A 123 2.80 -9.36 -11.32
C ALA A 123 2.44 -7.87 -11.46
N GLU A 124 2.85 -7.03 -10.50
CA GLU A 124 2.61 -5.58 -10.58
C GLU A 124 3.36 -4.92 -11.75
N LEU A 125 4.59 -5.35 -12.02
CA LEU A 125 5.35 -4.89 -13.18
C LEU A 125 4.68 -5.24 -14.51
N ALA A 126 3.95 -6.36 -14.59
CA ALA A 126 3.22 -6.76 -15.79
C ALA A 126 1.99 -5.88 -16.07
N GLU A 127 1.45 -5.20 -15.05
CA GLU A 127 0.32 -4.28 -15.18
C GLU A 127 0.76 -2.87 -15.64
N VAL A 128 2.07 -2.58 -15.63
CA VAL A 128 2.61 -1.32 -16.15
C VAL A 128 2.29 -1.23 -17.63
N ARG A 129 1.43 -0.29 -18.00
CA ARG A 129 1.06 -0.06 -19.39
C ARG A 129 2.30 0.39 -20.18
N GLU A 130 2.66 -0.35 -21.22
CA GLU A 130 3.63 0.12 -22.20
C GLU A 130 3.09 1.41 -22.83
N ARG A 131 3.78 2.52 -22.61
CA ARG A 131 3.54 3.74 -23.38
C ARG A 131 3.92 3.42 -24.83
N GLY A 132 2.91 3.22 -25.67
CA GLY A 132 3.09 3.12 -27.12
C GLY A 132 3.73 4.37 -27.71
#